data_AF-A0A9E2LL20-F1
#
_entry.id   AF-A0A9E2LL20-F1
#
_cell.length_a   1.000
_cell.length_b   1.000
_cell.length_c   1.000
_cell.angle_alpha   90.00
_cell.angle_beta   90.00
_cell.angle_gamma   90.00
#
_symmetry.space_group_name_H-M   'P 1'
#
loop_
_entity.id
_entity.type
_entity.pdbx_description
1 polymer ?
#
loop_
_entity_poly.entity_id
_entity_poly.type
_entity_poly.pdbx_seq_one_letter_code
_entity_poly.pdbx_strand_id
1 'polypeptide(L)'
;MAIIDIVKKALLIPLSETFADDELKTHIDSCKLYLESCGIDPSYINDESNPMVSTIIIIYVKTFFGFKNDGSAKELPKTFDMLVGQIALTKGTIENVS
;
A
#
# COMPACT_ATOMS: atom_id res chain seq x y z
N MET A 1 -3.97 -10.62 11.22
CA MET A 1 -4.03 -11.25 9.88
C MET A 1 -3.00 -10.55 9.05
N ALA A 2 -2.12 -11.27 8.36
CA ALA A 2 -1.03 -10.63 7.64
C ALA A 2 -1.57 -9.71 6.53
N ILE A 3 -0.84 -8.66 6.19
CA ILE A 3 -1.26 -7.72 5.14
C ILE A 3 -1.52 -8.42 3.80
N ILE A 4 -0.71 -9.45 3.49
CA ILE A 4 -0.88 -10.25 2.28
C ILE A 4 -2.23 -10.98 2.24
N ASP A 5 -2.70 -11.51 3.38
CA ASP A 5 -4.00 -12.19 3.46
C ASP A 5 -5.16 -11.20 3.27
N ILE A 6 -5.01 -9.97 3.77
CA ILE A 6 -5.98 -8.88 3.58
C ILE A 6 -6.05 -8.54 2.09
N VAL A 7 -4.91 -8.38 1.44
CA VAL A 7 -4.81 -8.05 0.01
C VAL A 7 -5.38 -9.19 -0.86
N LYS A 8 -5.05 -10.46 -0.58
CA LYS A 8 -5.62 -11.62 -1.27
C LYS A 8 -7.13 -11.64 -1.19
N LYS A 9 -7.70 -11.45 0.01
CA LYS A 9 -9.15 -11.34 0.20
C LYS A 9 -9.75 -10.19 -0.59
N ALA A 10 -9.10 -9.02 -0.59
CA ALA A 10 -9.57 -7.85 -1.35
C ALA A 10 -9.55 -8.08 -2.87
N LEU A 11 -8.61 -8.88 -3.37
CA LEU A 11 -8.51 -9.28 -4.78
C LEU A 11 -9.33 -10.52 -5.14
N LEU A 12 -10.06 -11.10 -4.18
CA LEU A 12 -10.82 -12.34 -4.33
C LEU A 12 -9.93 -13.56 -4.71
N ILE A 13 -8.66 -13.54 -4.29
CA ILE A 13 -7.72 -14.64 -4.44
C ILE A 13 -7.88 -15.57 -3.22
N PRO A 14 -8.09 -16.89 -3.40
CA PRO A 14 -8.12 -17.84 -2.28
C PRO A 14 -6.81 -17.82 -1.50
N LEU A 15 -6.88 -17.90 -0.16
CA LEU A 15 -5.67 -17.88 0.68
C LEU A 15 -4.72 -19.08 0.42
N SER A 16 -5.25 -20.17 -0.14
CA SER A 16 -4.48 -21.35 -0.53
C SER A 16 -3.66 -21.16 -1.81
N GLU A 17 -4.00 -20.16 -2.63
CA GLU A 17 -3.30 -19.87 -3.88
C GLU A 17 -2.07 -19.00 -3.61
N THR A 18 -0.94 -19.35 -4.22
CA THR A 18 0.35 -18.65 -4.01
C THR A 18 0.96 -18.09 -5.29
N PHE A 19 0.33 -18.30 -6.45
CA PHE A 19 0.88 -17.89 -7.76
C PHE A 19 1.12 -16.37 -7.88
N ALA A 20 0.39 -15.57 -7.11
CA ALA A 20 0.46 -14.11 -7.14
C ALA A 20 1.33 -13.53 -6.00
N ASP A 21 1.86 -14.35 -5.10
CA ASP A 21 2.42 -13.87 -3.82
C ASP A 21 3.62 -12.95 -4.02
N ASP A 22 4.48 -13.27 -4.98
CA ASP A 22 5.65 -12.46 -5.31
C ASP A 22 5.28 -11.09 -5.90
N GLU A 23 4.28 -11.06 -6.79
CA GLU A 23 3.76 -9.81 -7.38
C GLU A 23 3.08 -8.95 -6.30
N LEU A 24 2.22 -9.56 -5.47
CA LEU A 24 1.56 -8.88 -4.37
C LEU A 24 2.56 -8.32 -3.37
N LYS A 25 3.58 -9.10 -2.98
CA LYS A 25 4.64 -8.65 -2.10
C LYS A 25 5.39 -7.46 -2.68
N THR A 26 5.74 -7.52 -3.96
CA THR A 26 6.42 -6.43 -4.67
C THR A 26 5.58 -5.14 -4.63
N HIS A 27 4.28 -5.21 -4.91
CA HIS A 27 3.41 -4.04 -4.85
C HIS A 27 3.18 -3.52 -3.42
N ILE A 28 3.06 -4.41 -2.43
CA ILE A 28 2.95 -4.03 -1.01
C ILE A 28 4.20 -3.28 -0.57
N ASP A 29 5.38 -3.84 -0.85
CA ASP A 29 6.66 -3.25 -0.47
C ASP A 29 6.88 -1.90 -1.20
N SER A 30 6.50 -1.81 -2.48
CA SER A 30 6.53 -0.57 -3.26
C SER A 30 5.61 0.51 -2.68
N CYS A 31 4.40 0.13 -2.24
CA CYS A 31 3.47 1.04 -1.60
C CYS A 31 4.01 1.54 -0.25
N LYS A 32 4.62 0.66 0.56
CA LYS A 32 5.23 1.06 1.83
C LYS A 32 6.37 2.06 1.63
N LEU A 33 7.24 1.79 0.66
CA LEU A 33 8.34 2.70 0.30
C LEU A 33 7.83 4.06 -0.19
N TYR A 34 6.74 4.07 -0.97
CA TYR A 34 6.08 5.31 -1.37
C TYR A 34 5.60 6.11 -0.15
N LEU A 35 4.93 5.47 0.81
CA LEU A 35 4.46 6.15 2.02
C LEU A 35 5.61 6.72 2.86
N GLU A 36 6.70 5.99 2.97
CA GLU A 36 7.93 6.46 3.63
C GLU A 36 8.51 7.68 2.90
N SER A 37 8.54 7.66 1.56
CA SER A 37 8.99 8.81 0.75
C SER A 37 8.08 10.04 0.88
N CYS A 38 6.81 9.85 1.25
CA CYS A 38 5.89 10.93 1.61
C CYS A 38 6.11 11.47 3.04
N GLY A 39 7.12 10.97 3.75
CA GLY A 39 7.49 11.41 5.10
C GLY A 39 6.67 10.75 6.22
N ILE A 40 5.90 9.70 5.95
CA ILE A 40 5.13 8.99 6.97
C ILE A 40 6.06 8.11 7.81
N ASP A 41 5.85 8.09 9.13
CA ASP A 41 6.68 7.34 10.07
C ASP A 41 6.70 5.82 9.75
N PRO A 42 7.89 5.19 9.59
CA PRO A 42 8.00 3.77 9.28
C PRO A 42 7.36 2.82 10.31
N SER A 43 7.31 3.21 11.59
CA SER A 43 6.62 2.41 12.63
C SER A 43 5.11 2.41 12.41
N TYR A 44 4.55 3.52 11.91
CA TYR A 44 3.13 3.62 11.55
C TYR A 44 2.81 2.83 10.27
N ILE A 45 3.72 2.84 9.28
CA ILE A 45 3.59 2.08 8.01
C ILE A 45 3.68 0.58 8.26
N ASN A 46 4.54 0.14 9.19
CA ASN A 46 4.76 -1.27 9.47
C ASN A 46 3.81 -1.85 10.53
N ASP A 47 2.93 -1.03 11.10
CA ASP A 47 1.86 -1.50 11.97
C ASP A 47 0.77 -2.21 11.17
N GLU A 48 0.80 -3.54 11.15
CA GLU A 48 -0.20 -4.38 10.47
C GLU A 48 -1.60 -4.29 11.09
N SER A 49 -1.74 -3.73 12.30
CA SER A 49 -3.06 -3.51 12.91
C SER A 49 -3.75 -2.26 12.37
N ASN A 50 -3.03 -1.43 11.61
CA ASN A 50 -3.52 -0.15 11.13
C ASN A 50 -4.46 -0.30 9.91
N PRO A 51 -5.77 -0.01 10.08
CA PRO A 51 -6.73 -0.16 8.98
C PRO A 51 -6.51 0.87 7.87
N MET A 52 -5.95 2.04 8.16
CA MET A 52 -5.69 3.06 7.14
C MET A 52 -4.57 2.63 6.20
N VAL A 53 -3.45 2.17 6.75
CA VAL A 53 -2.32 1.65 5.94
C VAL A 53 -2.77 0.45 5.12
N SER A 54 -3.52 -0.47 5.71
CA SER A 54 -4.11 -1.59 4.99
C SER A 54 -4.98 -1.14 3.81
N THR A 55 -5.82 -0.12 4.02
CA THR A 55 -6.70 0.43 2.96
C THR A 55 -5.91 1.04 1.81
N ILE A 56 -4.87 1.83 2.11
CA ILE A 56 -4.00 2.44 1.10
C ILE A 56 -3.28 1.38 0.28
N ILE A 57 -2.72 0.36 0.94
CA ILE A 57 -2.06 -0.76 0.27
C ILE A 57 -3.04 -1.49 -0.65
N ILE A 58 -4.27 -1.73 -0.21
CA ILE A 58 -5.32 -2.37 -1.05
C ILE A 58 -5.60 -1.52 -2.30
N ILE A 59 -5.76 -0.21 -2.17
CA ILE A 59 -6.02 0.69 -3.31
C ILE A 59 -4.84 0.66 -4.29
N TYR A 60 -3.61 0.75 -3.78
CA TYR A 60 -2.39 0.71 -4.58
C TYR A 60 -2.29 -0.61 -5.35
N VAL A 61 -2.37 -1.73 -4.65
CA VAL A 61 -2.26 -3.06 -5.25
C VAL A 61 -3.39 -3.30 -6.25
N LYS A 62 -4.64 -2.94 -5.95
CA LYS A 62 -5.76 -3.09 -6.92
C LYS A 62 -5.56 -2.31 -8.21
N THR A 63 -4.90 -1.16 -8.11
CA THR A 63 -4.56 -0.34 -9.28
C THR A 63 -3.54 -1.09 -10.14
N PHE A 64 -2.44 -1.56 -9.54
CA PHE A 64 -1.29 -2.07 -10.27
C PHE A 64 -1.27 -3.58 -10.54
N PHE A 65 -2.03 -4.38 -9.78
CA PHE A 65 -2.07 -5.83 -9.94
C PHE A 65 -2.62 -6.24 -11.32
N GLY A 66 -1.94 -7.18 -11.98
CA GLY A 66 -2.33 -7.67 -13.30
C GLY A 66 -2.16 -6.62 -14.41
N PHE A 67 -1.28 -5.63 -14.21
CA PHE A 67 -0.90 -4.71 -15.27
C PHE A 67 -0.34 -5.46 -16.47
N LYS A 68 -0.96 -5.27 -17.63
CA LYS A 68 -0.53 -5.88 -18.88
C LYS A 68 0.63 -5.08 -19.46
N ASN A 69 1.53 -5.77 -20.15
CA ASN A 69 2.70 -5.23 -20.85
C ASN A 69 2.37 -4.23 -22.00
N ASP A 70 1.16 -3.64 -22.04
CA ASP A 70 0.77 -2.66 -23.05
C ASP A 70 1.30 -1.23 -22.77
N GLY A 71 1.98 -1.04 -21.63
CA GLY A 71 2.67 0.21 -21.29
C GLY A 71 1.73 1.34 -20.84
N SER A 72 0.41 1.12 -20.82
CA SER A 72 -0.48 2.04 -20.11
C SER A 72 -0.22 1.92 -18.60
N ALA A 73 -0.37 2.99 -17.83
CA ALA A 73 -0.35 2.95 -16.37
C ALA A 73 -1.74 3.36 -15.89
N LYS A 74 -2.34 2.62 -14.96
CA LYS A 74 -3.63 3.01 -14.37
C LYS A 74 -3.30 4.12 -13.41
N GLU A 75 -4.08 5.18 -13.49
CA GLU A 75 -4.00 6.26 -12.54
C GLU A 75 -4.54 5.79 -11.19
N LEU A 76 -3.84 6.17 -10.13
CA LEU A 76 -4.35 6.01 -8.78
C LEU A 76 -5.59 6.90 -8.62
N PRO A 77 -6.63 6.42 -7.93
CA PRO A 77 -7.81 7.26 -7.68
C PRO A 77 -7.43 8.44 -6.79
N LYS A 78 -8.03 9.62 -7.01
CA LYS A 78 -7.79 10.83 -6.19
C LYS A 78 -7.91 10.61 -4.67
N THR A 79 -8.75 9.65 -4.27
CA THR A 79 -8.89 9.25 -2.86
C THR A 79 -7.59 8.72 -2.26
N PHE A 80 -6.75 8.07 -3.06
CA PHE A 80 -5.43 7.60 -2.63
C PHE A 80 -4.57 8.78 -2.16
N ASP A 81 -4.40 9.80 -3.00
CA ASP A 81 -3.60 10.99 -2.67
C ASP A 81 -4.15 11.71 -1.44
N MET A 82 -5.48 11.81 -1.34
CA MET A 82 -6.13 12.42 -0.18
C MET A 82 -5.81 11.66 1.11
N LEU A 83 -5.88 10.33 1.11
CA LEU A 83 -5.57 9.50 2.29
C LEU A 83 -4.10 9.62 2.67
N VAL A 84 -3.20 9.54 1.70
CA VAL A 84 -1.75 9.68 1.92
C VAL A 84 -1.43 11.05 2.51
N GLY A 85 -1.99 12.13 1.96
CA GLY A 85 -1.81 13.48 2.47
C GLY A 85 -2.30 13.65 3.90
N GLN A 86 -3.46 13.08 4.26
CA GLN A 86 -3.97 13.11 5.63
C GLN A 86 -3.06 12.37 6.62
N ILE A 87 -2.50 11.23 6.21
CA ILE A 87 -1.59 10.46 7.06
C ILE A 87 -0.26 11.21 7.21
N ALA A 88 0.31 11.73 6.13
CA ALA A 88 1.54 12.51 6.18
C ALA A 88 1.44 13.71 7.14
N LEU A 89 0.29 14.38 7.18
CA LEU A 89 0.04 15.49 8.10
C LEU A 89 -0.12 15.08 9.57
N THR A 90 -0.60 13.87 9.84
CA THR A 90 -0.96 13.43 11.21
C THR A 90 0.02 12.44 11.83
N LYS A 91 0.84 11.79 10.99
CA LYS A 91 1.78 10.70 11.32
C LYS A 91 3.11 10.87 10.57
N GLY A 92 3.41 12.10 10.17
CA GLY A 92 4.69 12.44 9.57
C GLY A 92 5.83 12.27 10.56
N THR A 93 7.01 11.92 10.05
CA THR A 93 8.25 11.85 10.82
C THR A 93 8.57 13.26 11.34
N ILE A 94 8.67 13.41 12.67
CA ILE A 94 9.10 14.67 13.28
C ILE A 94 10.62 14.71 13.17
N GLU A 95 11.15 15.21 12.06
CA GLU A 95 12.55 15.62 12.05
C GLU A 95 12.69 16.85 12.96
N ASN A 96 13.19 16.64 14.18
CA ASN A 96 13.66 17.72 15.03
C ASN A 96 14.85 18.37 14.32
N VAL A 97 14.57 19.40 13.52
CA VAL A 97 15.60 20.30 12.99
C VAL A 97 16.23 20.99 14.20
N SER A 98 17.37 20.45 14.62
CA SER A 98 18.21 20.99 15.70
C SER A 98 19.10 22.11 15.17
#